data_AF-A0A376UC92-F1
#
_entry.id   AF-A0A376UC92-F1
#
_cell.length_a   1.000
_cell.length_b   1.000
_cell.length_c   1.000
_cell.angle_alpha   90.00
_cell.angle_beta   90.00
_cell.angle_gamma   90.00
#
_symmetry.space_group_name_H-M   'P 1'
#
loop_
_entity.id
_entity.type
_entity.pdbx_description
1 polymer ?
#
loop_
_entity_poly.entity_id
_entity_poly.type
_entity_poly.pdbx_seq_one_letter_code
_entity_poly.pdbx_strand_id
1 'polypeptide(L)'
;MGRPRKNKKDNVLPPRVRSNGYSYVWKPEGSTRSIGLGRVRKTSVAKVWQNYELEKAKLHNIMTVANYGTCLWTPLHLQNWPPEPKKIIDNIRRRC
;
A
#
# COMPACT_ATOMS: atom_id res chain seq x y z
N MET A 1 13.34 8.36 21.82
CA MET A 1 14.23 8.79 20.72
C MET A 1 14.65 7.56 19.91
N GLY A 2 14.31 7.48 18.63
CA GLY A 2 14.67 6.32 17.79
C GLY A 2 16.18 6.17 17.66
N ARG A 3 16.68 4.93 17.62
CA ARG A 3 18.12 4.69 17.44
C ARG A 3 18.53 5.18 16.04
N PRO A 4 19.55 6.05 15.93
CA PRO A 4 20.06 6.47 14.63
C PRO A 4 20.61 5.28 13.84
N ARG A 5 20.56 5.39 12.51
CA ARG A 5 21.08 4.35 11.62
C ARG A 5 22.59 4.23 11.76
N LYS A 6 23.09 2.99 11.76
CA LYS A 6 24.54 2.71 11.77
C LYS A 6 25.21 3.23 10.50
N ASN A 7 24.58 3.04 9.34
CA ASN A 7 25.10 3.46 8.05
C ASN A 7 24.44 4.77 7.62
N LYS A 8 25.25 5.81 7.38
CA LYS A 8 24.75 7.12 6.92
C LYS A 8 24.05 7.04 5.55
N LYS A 9 24.49 6.13 4.67
CA LYS A 9 23.91 5.92 3.33
C LYS A 9 22.45 5.47 3.40
N ASP A 10 22.06 4.80 4.47
CA ASP A 10 20.68 4.30 4.65
C ASP A 10 19.72 5.39 5.13
N ASN A 11 20.18 6.62 5.39
CA ASN A 11 19.33 7.73 5.84
C ASN A 11 18.30 8.15 4.78
N VAL A 12 18.54 7.83 3.50
CA VAL A 12 17.58 8.09 2.40
C VAL A 12 16.41 7.09 2.35
N LEU A 13 16.50 6.01 3.12
CA LEU A 13 15.48 4.95 3.11
C LEU A 13 14.29 5.32 4.00
N PRO A 14 13.09 4.80 3.67
CA PRO A 14 11.90 5.02 4.50
C PRO A 14 12.10 4.52 5.94
N PRO A 15 11.29 5.03 6.89
CA PRO A 15 11.37 4.62 8.29
C PRO A 15 11.28 3.10 8.47
N ARG A 16 12.11 2.55 9.37
CA ARG A 16 12.16 1.11 9.68
C ARG A 16 12.45 0.19 8.49
N VAL A 17 12.93 0.75 7.37
CA VAL A 17 13.46 0.02 6.22
C VAL A 17 14.97 -0.08 6.34
N ARG A 18 15.52 -1.28 6.15
CA ARG A 18 16.98 -1.52 6.12
C ARG A 18 17.36 -2.34 4.90
N SER A 19 18.58 -2.19 4.43
CA SER A 19 19.18 -3.12 3.47
C SER A 19 19.78 -4.32 4.22
N ASN A 20 19.66 -5.52 3.67
CA ASN A 20 20.35 -6.72 4.18
C ASN A 20 21.44 -7.23 3.21
N GLY A 21 21.82 -6.40 2.22
CA GLY A 21 22.73 -6.77 1.12
C GLY A 21 22.02 -7.37 -0.10
N TYR A 22 20.85 -7.97 0.07
CA TYR A 22 20.09 -8.63 -1.01
C TYR A 22 18.80 -7.89 -1.36
N SER A 23 18.07 -7.45 -0.34
CA SER A 23 16.78 -6.78 -0.44
C SER A 23 16.64 -5.63 0.55
N TYR A 24 15.70 -4.74 0.24
CA TYR A 24 15.17 -3.76 1.17
C TYR A 24 14.09 -4.42 2.00
N VAL A 25 14.28 -4.44 3.32
CA VAL A 25 13.39 -5.11 4.27
C VAL A 25 12.76 -4.07 5.18
N TRP A 26 11.44 -4.07 5.24
CA TRP A 26 10.65 -3.25 6.12
C TRP A 26 10.10 -4.08 7.28
N LYS A 27 10.19 -3.56 8.50
CA LYS A 27 9.50 -4.12 9.66
C LYS A 27 8.44 -3.13 10.15
N PRO A 28 7.14 -3.44 10.02
CA PRO A 28 6.09 -2.58 10.56
C PRO A 28 6.23 -2.42 12.07
N GLU A 29 5.58 -1.41 12.62
CA GLU A 29 5.45 -1.28 14.07
C GLU A 29 4.42 -2.29 14.60
N GLY A 30 4.67 -2.87 15.78
CA GLY A 30 3.80 -3.90 16.36
C GLY A 30 3.76 -5.25 15.63
N SER A 31 4.46 -5.40 14.51
CA SER A 31 4.52 -6.67 13.76
C SER A 31 5.86 -7.37 13.91
N THR A 32 5.82 -8.69 14.10
CA THR A 32 7.00 -9.57 14.02
C THR A 32 7.41 -9.87 12.57
N ARG A 33 6.52 -9.59 11.60
CA ARG A 33 6.73 -9.91 10.19
C ARG A 33 7.68 -8.91 9.52
N SER A 34 8.45 -9.42 8.57
CA SER A 34 9.34 -8.63 7.72
C SER A 34 8.81 -8.65 6.29
N ILE A 35 8.65 -7.48 5.69
CA ILE A 35 8.13 -7.31 4.33
C ILE A 35 9.28 -6.91 3.41
N GLY A 36 9.42 -7.60 2.28
CA GLY A 36 10.42 -7.27 1.27
C GLY A 36 9.89 -6.20 0.31
N LEU A 37 10.60 -5.08 0.20
CA LEU A 37 10.22 -3.96 -0.68
C LEU A 37 10.91 -4.02 -2.06
N GLY A 38 11.88 -4.91 -2.25
CA GLY A 38 12.61 -5.04 -3.52
C GLY A 38 14.04 -5.56 -3.34
N ARG A 39 14.69 -5.97 -4.44
CA ARG A 39 16.10 -6.41 -4.44
C ARG A 39 17.05 -5.22 -4.62
N VAL A 40 18.07 -5.10 -3.79
CA VAL A 40 18.97 -3.92 -3.74
C VAL A 40 19.58 -3.57 -5.10
N ARG A 41 20.00 -4.57 -5.89
CA ARG A 41 20.62 -4.35 -7.21
C ARG A 41 19.64 -4.01 -8.33
N LYS A 42 18.33 -4.26 -8.14
CA LYS A 42 17.30 -4.11 -9.19
C LYS A 42 16.32 -2.96 -8.92
N THR A 43 16.19 -2.51 -7.68
CA THR A 43 15.22 -1.49 -7.30
C THR A 43 15.92 -0.21 -6.87
N SER A 44 15.60 0.89 -7.55
CA SER A 44 16.01 2.24 -7.14
C SER A 44 15.34 2.62 -5.81
N VAL A 45 15.95 3.57 -5.09
CA VAL A 45 15.42 4.07 -3.82
C VAL A 45 14.02 4.66 -3.98
N ALA A 46 13.75 5.38 -5.08
CA ALA A 46 12.42 5.91 -5.39
C ALA A 46 11.35 4.80 -5.50
N LYS A 47 11.68 3.66 -6.13
CA LYS A 47 10.76 2.53 -6.22
C LYS A 47 10.53 1.86 -4.86
N VAL A 48 11.55 1.84 -4.00
CA VAL A 48 11.43 1.35 -2.62
C VAL A 48 10.46 2.22 -1.82
N TRP A 49 10.50 3.54 -1.97
CA TRP A 49 9.52 4.46 -1.39
C TRP A 49 8.11 4.18 -1.88
N GLN A 50 7.93 4.00 -3.19
CA GLN A 50 6.60 3.67 -3.75
C GLN A 50 6.04 2.36 -3.17
N ASN A 51 6.86 1.30 -3.12
CA ASN A 51 6.44 0.02 -2.57
C ASN A 51 6.16 0.10 -1.06
N TYR A 52 6.95 0.89 -0.33
CA TYR A 52 6.73 1.14 1.09
C TYR A 52 5.35 1.75 1.36
N GLU A 53 4.96 2.80 0.63
CA GLU A 53 3.65 3.43 0.82
C GLU A 53 2.49 2.48 0.46
N LEU A 54 2.64 1.66 -0.58
CA LEU A 54 1.64 0.65 -0.94
C LEU A 54 1.47 -0.42 0.15
N GLU A 55 2.57 -0.96 0.69
CA GLU A 55 2.50 -1.95 1.77
C GLU A 55 2.00 -1.34 3.08
N LYS A 56 2.36 -0.08 3.34
CA LYS A 56 1.84 0.68 4.47
C LYS A 56 0.34 0.89 4.37
N ALA A 57 -0.18 1.27 3.19
CA ALA A 57 -1.62 1.43 2.97
C ALA A 57 -2.39 0.11 3.19
N LYS A 58 -1.82 -1.03 2.77
CA LYS A 58 -2.43 -2.35 3.01
C LYS A 58 -2.55 -2.68 4.50
N LEU A 59 -1.53 -2.35 5.30
CA LEU A 59 -1.54 -2.59 6.75
C LEU A 59 -2.40 -1.59 7.53
N HIS A 60 -2.50 -0.36 7.04
CA HIS A 60 -3.34 0.70 7.63
C HIS A 60 -4.81 0.64 7.20
N ASN A 61 -5.27 -0.42 6.53
CA ASN A 61 -6.69 -0.70 6.27
C ASN A 61 -7.47 -1.12 7.53
N ILE A 62 -7.11 -0.57 8.69
CA ILE A 62 -7.93 -0.55 9.88
C ILE A 62 -8.43 0.90 10.00
N MET A 63 -9.57 1.14 9.32
CA MET A 63 -10.44 2.32 9.38
C MET A 63 -9.95 3.59 8.69
N THR A 64 -10.00 3.59 7.36
CA THR A 64 -10.13 4.83 6.57
C THR A 64 -11.49 5.47 6.83
N VAL A 65 -11.56 6.80 6.85
CA VAL A 65 -12.81 7.59 7.05
C VAL A 65 -13.88 7.30 5.98
N ALA A 66 -13.51 6.66 4.86
CA ALA A 66 -14.44 6.08 3.89
C ALA A 66 -15.31 4.95 4.49
N ASN A 67 -14.80 4.21 5.48
CA ASN A 67 -15.58 3.24 6.27
C ASN A 67 -16.38 3.88 7.42
N TYR A 68 -16.09 5.14 7.76
CA TYR A 68 -16.86 5.89 8.78
C TYR A 68 -18.02 6.68 8.16
N GLY A 69 -17.92 7.09 6.89
CA GLY A 69 -18.95 7.88 6.21
C GLY A 69 -20.20 7.09 5.80
N THR A 70 -20.09 5.78 5.56
CA THR A 70 -21.22 4.95 5.11
C THR A 70 -22.17 4.53 6.23
N CYS A 71 -21.74 4.64 7.49
CA CYS A 71 -22.53 4.22 8.65
C CYS A 71 -23.32 5.34 9.33
N LEU A 72 -23.08 6.61 8.98
CA LEU A 72 -23.70 7.74 9.68
C LEU A 72 -24.73 8.54 8.85
N TRP A 73 -24.90 8.26 7.55
CA TRP A 73 -25.81 9.03 6.69
C TRP A 73 -26.67 8.25 5.69
N THR A 74 -26.64 6.91 5.70
CA THR A 74 -27.48 6.12 4.77
C THR A 74 -28.59 5.41 5.52
N PRO A 75 -29.87 5.81 5.37
CA PRO A 75 -30.97 4.95 5.75
C PRO A 75 -30.91 3.69 4.88
N LEU A 76 -31.30 2.57 5.48
CA LEU A 76 -31.22 1.21 4.96
C LEU A 76 -32.07 1.05 3.68
N HIS A 77 -31.58 1.54 2.54
CA HIS A 77 -32.16 1.25 1.23
C HIS A 77 -31.12 1.49 0.12
N LEU A 78 -31.06 0.53 -0.81
CA LEU A 78 -30.20 0.46 -2.01
C LEU A 78 -28.81 -0.16 -1.82
N GLN A 79 -28.87 -1.48 -1.65
CA GLN A 79 -28.17 -2.44 -2.50
C GLN A 79 -27.93 -1.88 -3.93
N ASN A 80 -26.73 -1.37 -4.22
CA ASN A 80 -26.23 -1.23 -5.58
C ASN A 80 -24.71 -1.38 -5.55
N TRP A 81 -24.28 -2.61 -5.83
CA TRP A 81 -22.90 -2.93 -6.17
C TRP A 81 -22.41 -2.06 -7.34
N PRO A 82 -21.10 -1.73 -7.43
CA PRO A 82 -20.56 -1.15 -8.65
C PRO A 82 -20.75 -2.14 -9.82
N PRO A 83 -21.12 -1.68 -11.02
CA PRO A 83 -21.31 -2.60 -12.15
C PRO A 83 -19.97 -3.28 -12.49
N GLU A 84 -20.01 -4.61 -12.63
CA GLU A 84 -18.88 -5.40 -13.11
C GLU A 84 -18.38 -4.87 -14.48
N PRO A 85 -17.06 -4.84 -14.73
CA PRO A 85 -16.45 -4.25 -15.93
C PRO A 85 -16.85 -4.91 -17.25
N LYS A 86 -17.56 -6.04 -17.21
CA LYS A 86 -17.93 -6.81 -18.40
C LYS A 86 -19.09 -6.19 -19.19
N LYS A 87 -20.01 -5.45 -18.53
CA LYS A 87 -21.20 -4.92 -19.21
C LYS A 87 -20.95 -3.68 -20.07
N ILE A 88 -19.79 -3.03 -19.95
CA ILE A 88 -19.44 -1.87 -20.79
C ILE A 88 -18.99 -2.32 -22.19
N ILE A 89 -18.28 -3.45 -22.30
CA ILE A 89 -17.72 -3.94 -23.57
C ILE A 89 -18.83 -4.40 -24.52
N ASP A 90 -19.91 -5.00 -24.00
CA ASP A 90 -21.02 -5.49 -24.83
C ASP A 90 -21.89 -4.38 -25.43
N ASN A 91 -21.90 -3.18 -24.82
CA ASN A 91 -22.71 -2.05 -25.31
C ASN A 91 -21.99 -1.22 -26.40
N ILE A 92 -20.66 -1.32 -26.51
CA ILE A 92 -19.88 -0.66 -27.57
C ILE A 92 -19.96 -1.48 -28.88
N ARG A 93 -20.07 -2.81 -28.79
CA ARG A 93 -20.18 -3.70 -29.97
C ARG A 93 -21.53 -3.66 -30.71
N ARG A 94 -22.55 -2.97 -30.19
CA ARG A 94 -23.88 -2.85 -30.83
C ARG A 94 -24.15 -1.46 -31.43
N ARG A 95 -23.16 -0.57 -31.48
CA ARG A 95 -23.27 0.78 -32.06
C ARG A 95 -22.25 1.07 -33.16
N CYS A 96 -21.62 0.05 -33.73
CA CYS A 96 -20.91 0.12 -35.01
C CYS A 96 -21.60 -0.80 -36.00
#